data_AF-A0A948B8N7-F1
#
_entry.id   AF-A0A948B8N7-F1
#
_cell.length_a   1.000
_cell.length_b   1.000
_cell.length_c   1.000
_cell.angle_alpha   90.00
_cell.angle_beta   90.00
_cell.angle_gamma   90.00
#
_symmetry.space_group_name_H-M   'P 1'
#
loop_
_entity.id
_entity.type
_entity.pdbx_description
1 polymer ?
#
loop_
_entity_poly.entity_id
_entity_poly.type
_entity_poly.pdbx_seq_one_letter_code
_entity_poly.pdbx_strand_id
1 'polypeptide(L)'
;MKNKKLFFLTVLLLNSPSLYLLIPDSMVRILLLLPYLLWVNIPGIPLAHLKFPFYELHEFGAVPQNLIGWSLIVIFWIFVAGLLTIAINIAKYYLQKKQITTHCS
;
A
#
# COMPACT_ATOMS: atom_id res chain seq x y z
N MET A 1 14.04 -14.05 11.14
CA MET A 1 14.18 -13.88 9.67
C MET A 1 12.85 -13.91 8.90
N LYS A 2 11.91 -14.84 9.17
CA LYS A 2 10.64 -14.95 8.41
C LYS A 2 9.80 -13.65 8.38
N ASN A 3 9.67 -12.95 9.50
CA ASN A 3 8.84 -11.73 9.58
C ASN A 3 9.43 -10.55 8.78
N LYS A 4 10.77 -10.45 8.72
CA LYS A 4 11.45 -9.44 7.89
C LYS A 4 11.19 -9.69 6.40
N LYS A 5 11.30 -10.95 5.95
CA LYS A 5 10.99 -11.34 4.56
C LYS A 5 9.53 -11.02 4.19
N LEU A 6 8.59 -11.33 5.09
CA LEU A 6 7.18 -11.01 4.88
C LEU A 6 6.96 -9.49 4.75
N PHE A 7 7.55 -8.71 5.65
CA PHE A 7 7.45 -7.25 5.59
C PHE A 7 7.97 -6.68 4.25
N PHE A 8 9.18 -7.07 3.82
CA PHE A 8 9.72 -6.60 2.54
C PHE A 8 8.87 -7.00 1.35
N LEU A 9 8.32 -8.23 1.36
CA LEU A 9 7.41 -8.69 0.32
C LEU A 9 6.12 -7.85 0.29
N THR A 10 5.54 -7.56 1.46
CA THR A 10 4.34 -6.72 1.56
C THR A 10 4.60 -5.28 1.11
N VAL A 11 5.75 -4.69 1.46
CA VAL A 11 6.16 -3.37 0.98
C VAL A 11 6.28 -3.35 -0.53
N LEU A 12 6.94 -4.36 -1.11
CA LEU A 12 7.11 -4.46 -2.56
C LEU A 12 5.77 -4.60 -3.28
N LEU A 13 4.87 -5.45 -2.77
CA LEU A 13 3.55 -5.66 -3.35
C LEU A 13 2.70 -4.38 -3.30
N LEU A 14 2.67 -3.72 -2.15
CA LEU A 14 1.88 -2.50 -1.96
C LEU A 14 2.43 -1.31 -2.75
N ASN A 15 3.75 -1.22 -2.99
CA ASN A 15 4.34 -0.16 -3.81
C ASN A 15 4.52 -0.55 -5.28
N SER A 16 4.15 -1.78 -5.66
CA SER A 16 4.28 -2.26 -7.04
C SER A 16 3.57 -1.39 -8.08
N PRO A 17 2.44 -0.71 -7.79
CA PRO A 17 1.80 0.15 -8.79
C PRO A 17 2.67 1.31 -9.28
N SER A 18 3.63 1.77 -8.48
CA SER A 18 4.60 2.79 -8.92
C SER A 18 5.45 2.33 -10.11
N LEU A 19 5.66 1.02 -10.26
CA LEU A 19 6.42 0.43 -11.36
C LEU A 19 5.64 0.44 -12.68
N TYR A 20 4.31 0.61 -12.63
CA TYR A 20 3.47 0.63 -13.84
C TYR A 20 3.78 1.85 -14.73
N LEU A 21 4.33 2.92 -14.14
CA LEU A 21 4.83 4.07 -14.89
C LEU A 21 5.96 3.72 -15.85
N LEU A 22 6.72 2.65 -15.57
CA LEU A 22 7.89 2.21 -16.34
C LEU A 22 7.53 1.28 -17.51
N ILE A 23 6.28 0.82 -17.61
CA ILE A 23 5.84 -0.06 -18.69
C ILE A 23 5.55 0.78 -19.94
N PRO A 24 6.23 0.53 -21.07
CA PRO A 24 6.06 1.31 -22.30
C PRO A 24 4.80 0.93 -23.11
N ASP A 25 4.22 -0.25 -22.85
CA ASP A 25 3.04 -0.73 -23.57
C ASP A 25 1.76 0.00 -23.15
N SER A 26 1.05 0.56 -24.13
CA SER A 26 -0.11 1.41 -23.93
C SER A 26 -1.38 0.64 -23.52
N MET A 27 -1.57 -0.60 -23.96
CA MET A 27 -2.73 -1.41 -23.57
C MET A 27 -2.58 -1.92 -22.13
N VAL A 28 -1.37 -2.36 -21.78
CA VAL A 28 -1.06 -2.79 -20.41
C VAL A 28 -1.17 -1.63 -19.42
N ARG A 29 -0.75 -0.42 -19.83
CA ARG A 29 -0.91 0.80 -19.02
C ARG A 29 -2.36 1.11 -18.66
N ILE A 30 -3.30 0.93 -19.60
CA ILE A 30 -4.73 1.20 -19.34
C ILE A 30 -5.29 0.23 -18.31
N LEU A 31 -4.96 -1.06 -18.41
CA LEU A 31 -5.41 -2.07 -17.44
C LEU A 31 -4.84 -1.80 -16.03
N LEU A 32 -3.60 -1.32 -15.98
CA LEU A 32 -2.88 -1.01 -14.74
C LEU A 32 -3.18 0.40 -14.19
N LEU A 33 -3.95 1.20 -14.91
CA LEU A 33 -4.33 2.55 -14.49
C LEU A 33 -5.22 2.53 -13.25
N LEU A 34 -6.21 1.64 -13.19
CA LEU A 34 -7.15 1.60 -12.06
C LEU A 34 -6.46 1.24 -10.72
N PRO A 35 -5.62 0.19 -10.64
CA PRO A 35 -4.82 -0.07 -9.44
C PRO A 35 -3.91 1.09 -9.07
N TYR A 36 -3.29 1.74 -10.06
CA TYR A 36 -2.43 2.91 -9.84
C TYR A 36 -3.20 4.10 -9.27
N LEU A 37 -4.38 4.40 -9.82
CA LEU A 37 -5.24 5.48 -9.32
C LEU A 37 -5.64 5.26 -7.87
N LEU A 38 -6.03 4.03 -7.50
CA LEU A 38 -6.33 3.70 -6.10
C LEU A 38 -5.09 3.88 -5.21
N TRP A 39 -3.93 3.43 -5.70
CA TRP A 39 -2.68 3.54 -4.96
C TRP A 39 -2.29 4.98 -4.62
N VAL A 40 -2.45 5.90 -5.57
CA VAL A 40 -2.19 7.34 -5.36
C VAL A 40 -3.29 7.99 -4.51
N ASN A 41 -4.55 7.72 -4.83
CA ASN A 41 -5.68 8.47 -4.29
C ASN A 41 -6.05 8.10 -2.85
N ILE A 42 -5.85 6.84 -2.43
CA ILE A 42 -6.16 6.43 -1.05
C ILE A 42 -5.44 7.31 -0.02
N PRO A 43 -4.11 7.52 -0.08
CA PRO A 43 -3.44 8.50 0.76
C PRO A 43 -3.57 9.94 0.25
N GLY A 44 -3.57 10.14 -1.08
CA GLY A 44 -3.53 11.47 -1.68
C GLY A 44 -4.77 12.31 -1.41
N ILE A 45 -5.98 11.74 -1.53
CA ILE A 45 -7.23 12.48 -1.36
C ILE A 45 -7.36 13.06 0.05
N PRO A 46 -7.16 12.28 1.14
CA PRO A 46 -7.14 12.83 2.49
C PRO A 46 -6.09 13.92 2.67
N LEU A 47 -4.87 13.74 2.16
CA LEU A 47 -3.79 14.73 2.29
C LEU A 47 -4.12 16.04 1.56
N ALA A 48 -4.71 15.96 0.36
CA ALA A 48 -5.21 17.12 -0.37
C ALA A 48 -6.35 17.84 0.38
N HIS A 49 -7.29 17.09 0.98
CA HIS A 49 -8.36 17.66 1.81
C HIS A 49 -7.83 18.35 3.07
N LEU A 50 -6.74 17.84 3.64
CA LEU A 50 -6.00 18.47 4.73
C LEU A 50 -5.17 19.69 4.29
N LYS A 51 -5.29 20.12 3.03
CA LYS A 51 -4.57 21.25 2.43
C LYS A 51 -3.06 21.10 2.50
N PHE A 52 -2.54 19.87 2.40
CA PHE A 52 -1.10 19.69 2.25
C PHE A 52 -0.63 20.33 0.93
N PRO A 53 0.44 21.15 0.96
CA PRO A 53 0.86 21.97 -0.20
C PRO A 53 1.46 21.14 -1.35
N PHE A 54 1.51 19.82 -1.22
CA PHE A 54 2.14 18.91 -2.18
C PHE A 54 1.13 18.19 -3.07
N TYR A 55 -0.16 18.43 -2.87
CA TYR A 55 -1.24 17.77 -3.60
C TYR A 55 -2.24 18.78 -4.12
N GLU A 56 -2.68 18.57 -5.36
CA GLU A 56 -3.84 19.25 -5.92
C GLU A 56 -4.94 18.25 -6.17
N LEU A 57 -6.19 18.66 -5.96
CA LEU A 57 -7.35 17.84 -6.25
C LEU A 57 -7.84 18.15 -7.68
N HIS A 58 -7.89 17.11 -8.52
CA HIS A 58 -8.39 17.16 -9.89
C HIS A 58 -9.61 16.24 -10.02
N GLU A 59 -10.26 16.22 -11.19
CA GLU A 59 -11.46 15.40 -11.46
C GLU A 59 -11.27 13.90 -11.17
N PHE A 60 -10.04 13.39 -11.34
CA PHE A 60 -9.69 11.99 -11.14
C PHE A 60 -8.99 11.71 -9.79
N GLY A 61 -8.97 12.69 -8.88
CA GLY A 61 -8.44 12.56 -7.52
C GLY A 61 -7.24 13.45 -7.21
N ALA A 62 -6.46 13.08 -6.20
CA ALA A 62 -5.30 13.85 -5.75
C ALA A 62 -4.06 13.57 -6.59
N VAL A 63 -3.46 14.64 -7.10
CA VAL A 63 -2.25 14.58 -7.91
C VAL A 63 -1.07 15.15 -7.10
N PRO A 64 0.00 14.36 -6.88
CA PRO A 64 1.20 14.83 -6.22
C PRO A 64 1.98 15.77 -7.16
N GLN A 65 2.28 16.97 -6.68
CA GLN A 65 2.91 18.02 -7.48
C GLN A 65 4.43 17.91 -7.57
N ASN A 66 5.05 17.24 -6.60
CA ASN A 66 6.50 17.16 -6.49
C ASN A 66 6.94 15.85 -5.85
N LEU A 67 8.26 15.64 -5.80
CA LEU A 67 8.88 14.47 -5.22
C LEU A 67 8.46 14.23 -3.75
N ILE A 68 8.17 15.28 -3.00
CA ILE A 68 7.73 15.17 -1.60
C ILE A 68 6.33 14.54 -1.54
N GLY A 69 5.39 15.00 -2.37
CA GLY A 69 4.06 14.40 -2.47
C GLY A 69 4.12 12.92 -2.89
N TRP A 70 4.98 12.57 -3.84
CA TRP A 70 5.20 11.17 -4.22
C TRP A 70 5.78 10.33 -3.06
N SER A 71 6.75 10.90 -2.33
CA SER A 71 7.40 10.23 -1.20
C SER A 71 6.41 9.94 -0.06
N LEU A 72 5.49 10.87 0.21
CA LEU A 72 4.46 10.69 1.24
C LEU A 72 3.50 9.54 0.93
N ILE A 73 3.15 9.31 -0.35
CA ILE A 73 2.35 8.14 -0.77
C ILE A 73 3.11 6.84 -0.50
N VAL A 74 4.39 6.78 -0.88
CA VAL A 74 5.24 5.60 -0.65
C VAL A 74 5.37 5.32 0.85
N ILE A 75 5.61 6.35 1.66
CA ILE A 75 5.72 6.23 3.12
C ILE A 75 4.42 5.70 3.73
N PHE A 76 3.26 6.20 3.27
CA PHE A 76 1.97 5.69 3.70
C PHE A 76 1.84 4.18 3.45
N TRP A 77 2.18 3.70 2.26
CA TRP A 77 2.09 2.27 1.95
C TRP A 77 3.12 1.42 2.68
N ILE A 78 4.30 1.96 2.98
CA ILE A 78 5.28 1.30 3.88
C ILE A 78 4.68 1.13 5.28
N PHE A 79 4.00 2.16 5.79
CA PHE A 79 3.33 2.09 7.10
C PHE A 79 2.21 1.04 7.11
N VAL A 80 1.36 1.03 6.08
CA VAL A 80 0.32 0.00 5.88
C VAL A 80 0.93 -1.40 5.83
N ALA A 81 2.05 -1.59 5.14
CA ALA A 81 2.77 -2.87 5.09
C ALA A 81 3.21 -3.34 6.49
N GLY A 82 3.67 -2.40 7.33
CA GLY A 82 4.02 -2.65 8.73
C GLY A 82 2.82 -3.15 9.53
N LEU A 83 1.69 -2.43 9.45
CA LEU A 83 0.44 -2.80 10.13
C LEU A 83 -0.07 -4.18 9.69
N LEU A 84 -0.08 -4.46 8.39
CA LEU A 84 -0.49 -5.76 7.86
C LEU A 84 0.42 -6.89 8.33
N THR A 85 1.74 -6.66 8.36
CA THR A 85 2.69 -7.66 8.87
C THR A 85 2.42 -8.00 10.33
N ILE A 86 2.13 -6.98 11.16
CA ILE A 86 1.76 -7.17 12.56
C ILE A 86 0.43 -7.94 12.66
N ALA A 87 -0.60 -7.52 11.93
CA ALA A 87 -1.91 -8.16 11.93
C ALA A 87 -1.84 -9.64 11.53
N ILE A 88 -1.05 -9.98 10.50
CA ILE A 88 -0.83 -11.36 10.07
C ILE A 88 -0.15 -12.19 11.16
N ASN A 89 0.85 -11.63 11.86
CA ASN A 89 1.52 -12.34 12.94
C ASN A 89 0.59 -12.58 14.13
N ILE A 90 -0.23 -11.59 14.47
CA ILE A 90 -1.26 -11.71 15.51
C ILE A 90 -2.28 -12.79 15.13
N ALA A 91 -2.81 -12.75 13.91
CA ALA A 91 -3.77 -13.75 13.43
C ALA A 91 -3.20 -15.17 13.48
N LYS A 92 -1.94 -15.36 13.04
CA LYS A 92 -1.25 -16.66 13.13
C LYS A 92 -1.14 -17.16 14.57
N TYR A 93 -0.79 -16.28 15.50
CA TYR A 93 -0.71 -16.64 16.92
C TYR A 93 -2.06 -17.14 17.46
N TYR A 94 -3.15 -16.43 17.17
CA TYR A 94 -4.49 -16.86 17.60
C TYR A 94 -4.95 -18.16 16.94
N LEU A 95 -4.65 -18.36 15.66
CA LEU A 95 -4.98 -19.60 14.95
C LEU A 95 -4.23 -20.80 15.53
N GLN A 96 -2.93 -20.65 15.83
CA GLN A 96 -2.15 -21.70 16.49
C GLN A 96 -2.66 -22.01 17.89
N LYS A 97 -2.97 -20.98 18.69
CA LYS A 97 -3.53 -21.17 20.03
C LYS A 97 -4.85 -21.94 19.99
N LYS A 98 -5.73 -21.63 19.03
CA LYS A 98 -7.01 -22.30 18.85
C LYS A 98 -6.85 -23.79 18.49
N GLN A 99 -5.89 -24.15 17.63
CA GLN A 99 -5.61 -25.54 17.27
C GLN A 99 -5.09 -26.37 18.45
N ILE A 100 -4.27 -25.77 19.33
CA ILE A 100 -3.76 -26.45 20.53
C ILE A 100 -4.91 -26.77 21.49
N THR A 101 -5.82 -25.82 21.71
CA THR A 101 -6.97 -26.05 22.62
C THR A 101 -7.94 -27.12 22.13
N THR A 102 -8.14 -27.26 20.80
CA THR A 102 -9.03 -28.28 20.24
C THR A 102 -8.45 -29.69 20.21
N HIS A 103 -7.13 -29.86 20.33
CA HIS A 103 -6.49 -31.17 20.39
C HIS A 103 -6.29 -31.72 21.81
N CYS A 104 -6.54 -30.91 22.84
CA CYS A 104 -6.51 -31.32 24.25
C CYS A 104 -7.91 -31.54 24.85
N SER A 105 -8.96 -31.53 24.01
CA SER A 105 -10.35 -31.86 24.35
C SER A 105 -10.71 -33.23 23.78
#